data_AF-A0A7Y8HW07-F1
#
_entry.id   AF-A0A7Y8HW07-F1
#
_cell.length_a   1.000
_cell.length_b   1.000
_cell.length_c   1.000
_cell.angle_alpha   90.00
_cell.angle_beta   90.00
_cell.angle_gamma   90.00
#
_symmetry.space_group_name_H-M   'P 1'
#
loop_
_entity.id
_entity.type
_entity.pdbx_description
1 polymer ?
#
loop_
_entity_poly.entity_id
_entity_poly.type
_entity_poly.pdbx_seq_one_letter_code
_entity_poly.pdbx_strand_id
1 'polypeptide(L)' 'MNLIQKIKNRDATVGVIGLGYVGLPLCLRFSQERFRVTGFDIDT' A
#
# COMPACT_ATOMS: atom_id res chain seq x y z
N MET A 1 -0.94 17.22 -11.84
CA MET A 1 -0.58 16.67 -10.52
C MET A 1 0.55 15.66 -10.71
N ASN A 2 1.73 15.90 -10.13
CA ASN A 2 2.86 14.96 -10.24
C ASN A 2 2.74 13.84 -9.18
N LEU A 3 3.28 12.65 -9.45
CA LEU A 3 3.33 11.52 -8.50
C LEU A 3 3.86 11.92 -7.12
N ILE A 4 4.93 12.74 -7.08
CA ILE A 4 5.52 13.23 -5.84
C ILE A 4 4.48 13.98 -4.99
N GLN A 5 3.64 14.80 -5.61
CA GLN A 5 2.58 15.52 -4.90
C GLN A 5 1.53 14.56 -4.34
N LYS A 6 1.13 13.53 -5.11
CA LYS A 6 0.18 12.51 -4.63
C LYS A 6 0.72 11.72 -3.43
N ILE A 7 2.02 11.42 -3.40
CA ILE A 7 2.65 10.72 -2.27
C ILE A 7 2.70 11.63 -1.03
N LYS A 8 3.07 12.90 -1.22
CA LYS A 8 3.10 13.90 -0.13
C LYS A 8 1.72 14.13 0.47
N ASN A 9 0.68 14.17 -0.37
CA ASN A 9 -0.69 14.41 0.06
C ASN A 9 -1.44 13.15 0.54
N ARG A 10 -0.82 11.96 0.45
CA ARG A 10 -1.46 10.66 0.72
C ARG A 10 -2.61 10.29 -0.24
N ASP A 11 -2.68 10.96 -1.40
CA ASP A 11 -3.62 10.65 -2.49
C ASP A 11 -3.16 9.47 -3.36
N ALA A 12 -1.91 9.01 -3.18
CA ALA A 12 -1.39 7.82 -3.85
C ALA A 12 -2.00 6.55 -3.23
N THR A 13 -2.26 5.55 -4.07
CA THR A 13 -2.68 4.22 -3.62
C THR A 13 -1.49 3.27 -3.72
N VAL A 14 -1.27 2.47 -2.68
CA VAL A 14 -0.20 1.48 -2.59
C VAL A 14 -0.76 0.11 -2.91
N GLY A 15 -0.17 -0.58 -3.88
CA GLY A 15 -0.43 -1.99 -4.17
C GLY A 15 0.65 -2.87 -3.57
N VAL A 16 0.28 -3.92 -2.84
CA VAL A 16 1.21 -4.92 -2.30
C VAL A 16 0.86 -6.28 -2.88
N ILE A 17 1.82 -6.95 -3.52
CA ILE A 17 1.64 -8.27 -4.12
C ILE A 17 2.34 -9.31 -3.24
N GLY A 18 1.61 -10.35 -2.84
CA GLY A 18 1.99 -11.36 -1.86
C GLY A 18 1.72 -10.91 -0.43
N LEU A 19 0.74 -11.53 0.25
CA LEU A 19 0.29 -11.22 1.61
C LEU A 19 0.79 -12.27 2.62
N GLY A 20 2.03 -12.68 2.47
CA GLY A 20 2.72 -13.50 3.46
C GLY A 20 3.26 -12.69 4.64
N TYR A 21 4.22 -13.27 5.36
CA TYR A 21 4.87 -12.69 6.54
C TYR A 21 5.44 -11.27 6.31
N VAL A 22 5.85 -10.92 5.09
CA VAL A 22 6.36 -9.57 4.76
C VAL A 22 5.26 -8.65 4.25
N GLY A 23 4.37 -9.15 3.39
CA GLY A 23 3.34 -8.34 2.74
C GLY A 23 2.28 -7.80 3.71
N LEU A 24 1.86 -8.62 4.68
CA LEU A 24 0.87 -8.21 5.67
C LEU A 24 1.38 -7.05 6.56
N PRO A 25 2.57 -7.15 7.21
CA PRO A 25 3.14 -6.02 7.94
C PRO A 25 3.36 -4.78 7.07
N LEU A 26 3.76 -4.95 5.80
CA LEU A 26 3.95 -3.84 4.87
C LEU A 26 2.63 -3.10 4.59
N CYS A 27 1.54 -3.83 4.36
CA CYS A 27 0.21 -3.25 4.18
C CYS A 27 -0.21 -2.45 5.42
N LEU A 28 -0.01 -3.02 6.60
CA LEU A 28 -0.31 -2.36 7.88
C LEU A 28 0.47 -1.06 8.04
N ARG A 29 1.78 -1.05 7.74
CA ARG A 29 2.62 0.15 7.84
C ARG A 29 2.13 1.27 6.92
N PHE A 30 1.81 0.98 5.66
CA PHE A 30 1.30 2.01 4.75
C PHE A 30 -0.11 2.49 5.12
N SER A 31 -0.95 1.60 5.64
CA SER A 31 -2.27 1.97 6.17
C SER A 31 -2.15 2.91 7.39
N GLN A 32 -1.19 2.65 8.30
CA GLN A 32 -0.91 3.52 9.45
C GLN A 32 -0.43 4.91 9.03
N GLU A 33 0.30 4.99 7.92
CA GLU A 33 0.75 6.24 7.29
C GLU A 33 -0.35 6.96 6.47
N ARG A 34 -1.59 6.49 6.57
CA ARG A 34 -2.79 7.04 5.92
C ARG A 34 -2.81 6.91 4.39
N PHE A 35 -2.05 5.98 3.83
CA PHE A 35 -2.21 5.62 2.43
C PHE A 35 -3.38 4.65 2.26
N ARG A 36 -4.08 4.76 1.14
CA ARG A 36 -4.97 3.69 0.68
C ARG A 36 -4.11 2.52 0.20
N VAL A 37 -4.31 1.34 0.78
CA VAL A 37 -3.54 0.13 0.43
C VAL A 37 -4.47 -0.91 -0.17
N THR A 38 -4.02 -1.61 -1.22
CA THR A 38 -4.68 -2.79 -1.77
C THR A 38 -3.68 -3.93 -1.80
N GLY A 39 -3.99 -5.00 -1.08
CA GLY A 39 -3.22 -6.24 -1.07
C GLY A 39 -3.71 -7.21 -2.14
N PHE A 40 -2.79 -7.86 -2.83
CA PHE A 40 -3.04 -8.93 -3.78
C PHE A 40 -2.33 -10.18 -3.29
N ASP A 41 -3.04 -11.28 -3.20
CA ASP A 41 -2.45 -12.60 -2.98
C ASP A 41 -2.83 -13.51 -4.17
N ILE A 42 -2.05 -14.56 -4.38
CA ILE A 42 -2.29 -15.55 -5.44
C ILE A 42 -3.10 -16.75 -4.94
N ASP A 43 -3.52 -16.73 -3.67
CA ASP A 43 -4.40 -17.76 -3.14
C ASP A 43 -5.75 -17.77 -3.89
N THR A 44 -6.21 -18.98 -4.23
CA THR A 44 -7.34 -19.24 -5.16
C THR A 44 -8.71 -19.02 -4.52
#